data_AF-A0A3C1UBY1-F1
#
_entry.id   AF-A0A3C1UBY1-F1
#
_cell.length_a   1.000
_cell.length_b   1.000
_cell.length_c   1.000
_cell.angle_alpha   90.00
_cell.angle_beta   90.00
_cell.angle_gamma   90.00
#
_symmetry.space_group_name_H-M   'P 1'
#
loop_
_entity.id
_entity.type
_entity.pdbx_description
1 polymer ?
#
loop_
_entity_poly.entity_id
_entity_poly.type
_entity_poly.pdbx_seq_one_letter_code
_entity_poly.pdbx_strand_id
1 'polypeptide(L)'
;PCLYYGSEIEFRKGAVIDKGPTLALKETGRAYYGGYITGDVSVNDFADVANASGNVAATLNAPLSRHLQRLNKIRAAVPALRKGQYSVEGCKASGGYAFKRRYTDDNVDSYVLVSINSGATFTGVLNGTYTDCVTGDVKTVTDGTLTTTACSGQGNMRVYVLSTDKTPAPGKIGDDGKFLFTTSAAADLPQDYDGHEEDLSTNDGESNGHGATGGTTDPSTPLQRYTPAVEQDDKSVFYEAPLNVNKITAWVWNTTDNFTGKKWPGKSMELMGVNADSTRKIFKWTYEGTLTTMPSSVIFVVDGKQSDDLVYKNHGYYIDGTWSKEITNYVAGAPTVTIDKESGKYEGSVTVTLTASVPDAVIVYTTDGTAPSTSSPQATGSKQLTFTDNTTLSAGILHEGKVRNVVSREYIFHEVQPTTATIYLKDPMVAPNLWSNLYFYAWDGGIALTDAWPGVAVTDTKMVKGEKFYYRTFTKPTADYVFNIIFNQGDGKHQSVDITNLTKDTYFEISSTTNKYTVTDITSQYSSVFGDVNGDGKVDVSDVTTLINAILSTSTYDEKMCDLNGDGNVDASDVTILITLISKS
;
A
#
# COMPACT_ATOMS: atom_id res chain seq x y z
N PRO A 1 19.23 -35.28 -17.76
CA PRO A 1 19.82 -34.47 -18.85
C PRO A 1 20.53 -33.29 -18.19
N CYS A 2 21.73 -32.97 -18.64
CA CYS A 2 22.45 -31.79 -18.19
C CYS A 2 22.58 -30.87 -19.40
N LEU A 3 22.16 -29.63 -19.24
CA LEU A 3 22.31 -28.57 -20.21
C LEU A 3 23.10 -27.46 -19.54
N TYR A 4 23.89 -26.74 -20.33
CA TYR A 4 24.48 -25.49 -19.87
C TYR A 4 23.46 -24.38 -19.98
N TYR A 5 23.51 -23.42 -19.06
CA TYR A 5 22.74 -22.18 -19.21
C TYR A 5 22.99 -21.57 -20.59
N GLY A 6 21.96 -21.02 -21.22
CA GLY A 6 22.03 -20.50 -22.58
C GLY A 6 21.89 -21.54 -23.69
N SER A 7 21.94 -22.84 -23.40
CA SER A 7 21.61 -23.87 -24.41
C SER A 7 20.19 -23.69 -24.95
N GLU A 8 19.27 -23.16 -24.14
CA GLU A 8 17.89 -22.86 -24.48
C GLU A 8 17.71 -21.77 -25.55
N ILE A 9 18.76 -21.00 -25.85
CA ILE A 9 18.78 -20.00 -26.92
C ILE A 9 19.96 -20.16 -27.89
N GLU A 10 20.71 -21.27 -27.80
CA GLU A 10 22.01 -21.44 -28.49
C GLU A 10 23.02 -20.31 -28.19
N PHE A 11 23.11 -19.90 -26.92
CA PHE A 11 24.00 -18.84 -26.49
C PHE A 11 25.45 -19.07 -26.97
N ARG A 12 26.05 -18.04 -27.58
CA ARG A 12 27.39 -18.08 -28.18
C ARG A 12 27.57 -19.24 -29.18
N LYS A 13 26.55 -19.54 -29.98
CA LYS A 13 26.58 -20.58 -31.02
C LYS A 13 27.86 -20.51 -31.87
N GLY A 14 28.59 -21.62 -31.94
CA GLY A 14 29.82 -21.75 -32.72
C GLY A 14 31.09 -21.27 -32.01
N ALA A 15 30.99 -20.64 -30.84
CA ALA A 15 32.16 -20.29 -30.04
C ALA A 15 32.82 -21.52 -29.40
N VAL A 16 34.12 -21.43 -29.15
CA VAL A 16 34.85 -22.44 -28.37
C VAL A 16 34.34 -22.41 -26.93
N ILE A 17 33.99 -23.56 -26.35
CA ILE A 17 33.41 -23.61 -25.00
C ILE A 17 34.34 -23.01 -23.93
N ASP A 18 35.64 -23.32 -24.00
CA ASP A 18 36.68 -22.84 -23.11
C ASP A 18 38.05 -23.10 -23.74
N LYS A 19 38.99 -22.18 -23.58
CA LYS A 19 40.40 -22.36 -23.99
C LYS A 19 41.37 -22.09 -22.84
N GLY A 20 40.89 -22.23 -21.60
CA GLY A 20 41.64 -21.92 -20.39
C GLY A 20 42.15 -20.47 -20.40
N PRO A 21 43.38 -20.20 -19.96
CA PRO A 21 43.90 -18.84 -19.86
C PRO A 21 44.23 -18.20 -21.23
N THR A 22 44.01 -18.91 -22.35
CA THR A 22 44.40 -18.44 -23.68
C THR A 22 43.30 -17.70 -24.44
N LEU A 23 42.08 -17.64 -23.89
CA LEU A 23 40.96 -16.91 -24.47
C LEU A 23 40.15 -16.27 -23.33
N ALA A 24 39.71 -15.03 -23.49
CA ALA A 24 38.90 -14.37 -22.47
C ALA A 24 37.55 -15.09 -22.31
N LEU A 25 37.05 -15.22 -21.08
CA LEU A 25 35.80 -15.94 -20.80
C LEU A 25 34.61 -15.36 -21.59
N LYS A 26 34.58 -14.04 -21.80
CA LYS A 26 33.56 -13.34 -22.60
C LYS A 26 33.57 -13.71 -24.10
N GLU A 27 34.65 -14.31 -24.59
CA GLU A 27 34.80 -14.73 -26.00
C GLU A 27 34.55 -16.24 -26.18
N THR A 28 34.19 -16.95 -25.11
CA THR A 28 33.93 -18.39 -25.12
C THR A 28 32.44 -18.68 -24.99
N GLY A 29 32.07 -19.94 -25.18
CA GLY A 29 30.73 -20.44 -24.86
C GLY A 29 30.40 -20.45 -23.37
N ARG A 30 31.34 -20.07 -22.49
CA ARG A 30 31.14 -19.90 -21.03
C ARG A 30 31.07 -18.44 -20.61
N ALA A 31 30.80 -17.53 -21.56
CA ALA A 31 30.55 -16.13 -21.27
C ALA A 31 29.40 -15.95 -20.27
N TYR A 32 29.35 -14.78 -19.64
CA TYR A 32 28.35 -14.48 -18.62
C TYR A 32 26.96 -14.38 -19.26
N TYR A 33 26.09 -15.33 -18.93
CA TYR A 33 24.74 -15.41 -19.49
C TYR A 33 23.70 -14.53 -18.77
N GLY A 34 24.09 -13.85 -17.68
CA GLY A 34 23.15 -13.13 -16.82
C GLY A 34 22.31 -12.07 -17.55
N GLY A 35 22.88 -11.41 -18.57
CA GLY A 35 22.17 -10.43 -19.39
C GLY A 35 20.94 -10.99 -20.13
N TYR A 36 20.90 -12.30 -20.42
CA TYR A 36 19.78 -12.96 -21.10
C TYR A 36 18.66 -13.38 -20.17
N ILE A 37 18.87 -13.28 -18.86
CA ILE A 37 17.90 -13.67 -17.83
C ILE A 37 17.49 -12.47 -16.95
N THR A 38 17.77 -11.25 -17.40
CA THR A 38 17.29 -10.02 -16.75
C THR A 38 15.80 -9.83 -17.01
N GLY A 39 15.09 -9.32 -16.00
CA GLY A 39 13.64 -9.18 -16.01
C GLY A 39 12.97 -10.15 -15.04
N ASP A 40 11.65 -10.12 -15.02
CA ASP A 40 10.84 -10.85 -14.05
C ASP A 40 10.14 -12.02 -14.74
N VAL A 41 9.98 -13.12 -14.02
CA VAL A 41 9.22 -14.27 -14.47
C VAL A 41 8.21 -14.62 -13.38
N SER A 42 6.92 -14.56 -13.70
CA SER A 42 5.88 -15.15 -12.89
C SER A 42 5.50 -16.51 -13.48
N VAL A 43 5.31 -17.49 -12.60
CA VAL A 43 5.00 -18.87 -12.98
C VAL A 43 3.74 -19.32 -12.25
N ASN A 44 2.85 -20.04 -12.95
CA ASN A 44 1.73 -20.72 -12.32
C ASN A 44 2.19 -22.04 -11.69
N ASP A 45 3.11 -22.73 -12.35
CA ASP A 45 3.65 -24.04 -11.95
C ASP A 45 4.95 -24.37 -12.72
N PHE A 46 5.48 -25.58 -12.56
CA PHE A 46 6.65 -26.10 -13.24
C PHE A 46 6.57 -25.95 -14.77
N ALA A 47 7.51 -25.15 -15.30
CA ALA A 47 7.60 -24.80 -16.72
C ALA A 47 6.32 -24.17 -17.29
N ASP A 48 5.49 -23.58 -16.42
CA ASP A 48 4.28 -22.84 -16.78
C ASP A 48 4.44 -21.36 -16.43
N VAL A 49 4.99 -20.62 -17.37
CA VAL A 49 5.25 -19.18 -17.23
C VAL A 49 3.94 -18.43 -17.47
N ALA A 50 3.48 -17.72 -16.45
CA ALA A 50 2.28 -16.90 -16.49
C ALA A 50 2.55 -15.58 -17.23
N ASN A 51 3.61 -14.87 -16.83
CA ASN A 51 4.13 -13.70 -17.52
C ASN A 51 5.65 -13.65 -17.37
N ALA A 52 6.32 -13.02 -18.34
CA ALA A 52 7.72 -12.68 -18.23
C ALA A 52 7.98 -11.29 -18.82
N SER A 53 8.91 -10.54 -18.23
CA SER A 53 9.34 -9.21 -18.70
C SER A 53 10.84 -9.23 -19.03
N GLY A 54 11.35 -8.16 -19.63
CA GLY A 54 12.78 -8.01 -19.93
C GLY A 54 13.34 -9.09 -20.87
N ASN A 55 14.66 -9.32 -20.79
CA ASN A 55 15.37 -10.26 -21.66
C ASN A 55 15.01 -11.72 -21.34
N VAL A 56 14.64 -12.02 -20.09
CA VAL A 56 14.18 -13.35 -19.70
C VAL A 56 12.89 -13.74 -20.43
N ALA A 57 12.02 -12.79 -20.77
CA ALA A 57 10.85 -13.05 -21.61
C ALA A 57 11.24 -13.55 -23.00
N ALA A 58 12.21 -12.90 -23.64
CA ALA A 58 12.72 -13.33 -24.94
C ALA A 58 13.41 -14.70 -24.84
N THR A 59 14.24 -14.92 -23.82
CA THR A 59 14.86 -16.23 -23.52
C THR A 59 13.83 -17.33 -23.33
N LEU A 60 12.72 -17.06 -22.63
CA LEU A 60 11.63 -18.02 -22.42
C LEU A 60 10.79 -18.27 -23.68
N ASN A 61 10.67 -17.27 -24.56
CA ASN A 61 9.96 -17.35 -25.83
C ASN A 61 10.79 -17.99 -26.95
N ALA A 62 12.10 -18.13 -26.76
CA ALA A 62 12.99 -18.71 -27.77
C ALA A 62 12.54 -20.13 -28.16
N PRO A 63 12.63 -20.50 -29.46
CA PRO A 63 12.09 -21.78 -29.93
C PRO A 63 12.63 -23.02 -29.20
N LEU A 64 13.92 -23.04 -28.88
CA LEU A 64 14.53 -24.14 -28.11
C LEU A 64 14.12 -24.11 -26.64
N SER A 65 13.99 -22.93 -26.03
CA SER A 65 13.48 -22.77 -24.66
C SER A 65 12.07 -23.33 -24.53
N ARG A 66 11.15 -22.95 -25.42
CA ARG A 66 9.78 -23.49 -25.47
C ARG A 66 9.77 -25.00 -25.69
N HIS A 67 10.67 -25.52 -26.52
CA HIS A 67 10.83 -26.96 -26.72
C HIS A 67 11.27 -27.68 -25.44
N LEU A 68 12.29 -27.16 -24.75
CA LEU A 68 12.78 -27.69 -23.47
C LEU A 68 11.71 -27.63 -22.38
N GLN A 69 10.96 -26.54 -22.27
CA GLN A 69 9.84 -26.39 -21.33
C GLN A 69 8.80 -27.51 -21.55
N ARG A 70 8.38 -27.74 -22.80
CA ARG A 70 7.40 -28.79 -23.12
C ARG A 70 7.93 -30.20 -22.86
N LEU A 71 9.20 -30.48 -23.23
CA LEU A 71 9.85 -31.75 -22.93
C LEU A 71 9.93 -32.01 -21.42
N ASN A 72 10.23 -30.98 -20.63
CA ASN A 72 10.28 -31.08 -19.18
C ASN A 72 8.90 -31.32 -18.57
N LYS A 73 7.83 -30.65 -19.05
CA LYS A 73 6.45 -30.93 -18.65
C LYS A 73 6.07 -32.40 -18.89
N ILE A 74 6.37 -32.93 -20.09
CA ILE A 74 6.13 -34.34 -20.43
C ILE A 74 6.93 -35.28 -19.53
N ARG A 75 8.23 -34.99 -19.33
CA ARG A 75 9.10 -35.80 -18.47
C ARG A 75 8.64 -35.80 -17.01
N ALA A 76 8.14 -34.68 -16.50
CA ALA A 76 7.60 -34.57 -15.14
C ALA A 76 6.35 -35.45 -14.99
N ALA A 77 5.42 -35.34 -15.93
CA ALA A 77 4.14 -36.06 -15.92
C ALA A 77 4.26 -37.58 -16.13
N VAL A 78 5.34 -38.07 -16.75
CA VAL A 78 5.51 -39.50 -17.07
C VAL A 78 6.63 -40.13 -16.22
N PRO A 79 6.33 -40.84 -15.12
CA PRO A 79 7.33 -41.43 -14.23
C PRO A 79 8.35 -42.34 -14.93
N ALA A 80 7.93 -43.11 -15.95
CA ALA A 80 8.82 -43.96 -16.74
C ALA A 80 9.93 -43.17 -17.45
N LEU A 81 9.69 -41.91 -17.84
CA LEU A 81 10.71 -41.04 -18.43
C LEU A 81 11.72 -40.54 -17.40
N ARG A 82 11.40 -40.58 -16.10
CA ARG A 82 12.33 -40.23 -15.01
C ARG A 82 13.08 -41.44 -14.50
N LYS A 83 12.39 -42.54 -14.22
CA LYS A 83 12.91 -43.68 -13.45
C LYS A 83 12.91 -45.02 -14.19
N GLY A 84 12.27 -45.10 -15.36
CA GLY A 84 12.00 -46.39 -16.01
C GLY A 84 13.23 -47.03 -16.63
N GLN A 85 13.26 -48.37 -16.64
CA GLN A 85 14.24 -49.12 -17.41
C GLN A 85 14.07 -48.81 -18.90
N TYR A 86 15.17 -48.72 -19.63
CA TYR A 86 15.22 -48.37 -21.04
C TYR A 86 15.39 -49.61 -21.91
N SER A 87 14.64 -49.72 -23.01
CA SER A 87 14.79 -50.79 -23.99
C SER A 87 14.50 -50.29 -25.41
N VAL A 88 15.23 -50.86 -26.38
CA VAL A 88 14.99 -50.72 -27.82
C VAL A 88 14.46 -52.03 -28.44
N GLU A 89 14.28 -53.07 -27.64
CA GLU A 89 13.77 -54.35 -28.11
C GLU A 89 12.33 -54.18 -28.63
N GLY A 90 12.05 -54.74 -29.80
CA GLY A 90 10.76 -54.58 -30.48
C GLY A 90 10.45 -53.15 -30.93
N CYS A 91 11.42 -52.22 -30.92
CA CYS A 91 11.23 -50.84 -31.38
C CYS A 91 11.78 -50.69 -32.80
N LYS A 92 10.91 -50.49 -33.79
CA LYS A 92 11.30 -50.25 -35.19
C LYS A 92 10.89 -48.86 -35.62
N ALA A 93 11.85 -47.94 -35.67
CA ALA A 93 11.63 -46.58 -36.12
C ALA A 93 11.56 -46.51 -37.67
N SER A 94 10.67 -45.68 -38.22
CA SER A 94 10.51 -45.45 -39.67
C SER A 94 11.48 -44.39 -40.21
N GLY A 95 12.68 -44.33 -39.61
CA GLY A 95 13.56 -43.16 -39.58
C GLY A 95 13.84 -42.76 -38.13
N GLY A 96 14.72 -41.79 -37.87
CA GLY A 96 14.91 -41.24 -36.53
C GLY A 96 15.25 -42.28 -35.45
N TYR A 97 14.58 -42.18 -34.29
CA TYR A 97 14.84 -43.03 -33.11
C TYR A 97 13.54 -43.54 -32.48
N ALA A 98 13.58 -44.73 -31.88
CA ALA A 98 12.48 -45.28 -31.09
C ALA A 98 12.97 -46.08 -29.89
N PHE A 99 12.28 -45.95 -28.75
CA PHE A 99 12.56 -46.70 -27.53
C PHE A 99 11.32 -46.80 -26.63
N LYS A 100 11.33 -47.72 -25.67
CA LYS A 100 10.30 -47.87 -24.64
C LYS A 100 10.89 -47.82 -23.25
N ARG A 101 10.11 -47.34 -22.28
CA ARG A 101 10.50 -47.32 -20.86
C ARG A 101 9.37 -47.74 -19.94
N ARG A 102 9.69 -48.50 -18.89
CA ARG A 102 8.72 -48.87 -17.83
C ARG A 102 9.30 -48.62 -16.44
N TYR A 103 8.46 -48.09 -15.56
CA TYR A 103 8.75 -47.97 -14.14
C TYR A 103 7.54 -48.43 -13.32
N THR A 104 7.77 -49.31 -12.36
CA THR A 104 6.75 -49.83 -11.45
C THR A 104 7.20 -49.74 -10.00
N ASP A 105 6.31 -49.36 -9.10
CA ASP A 105 6.43 -49.53 -7.66
C ASP A 105 5.05 -49.80 -7.03
N ASP A 106 4.94 -49.73 -5.70
CA ASP A 106 3.68 -49.98 -4.98
C ASP A 106 2.54 -49.07 -5.46
N ASN A 107 2.83 -47.85 -5.91
CA ASN A 107 1.84 -46.84 -6.29
C ASN A 107 1.90 -46.41 -7.76
N VAL A 108 2.90 -46.85 -8.52
CA VAL A 108 3.12 -46.42 -9.92
C VAL A 108 3.21 -47.63 -10.84
N ASP A 109 2.54 -47.57 -11.98
CA ASP A 109 2.82 -48.43 -13.13
C ASP A 109 2.79 -47.57 -14.40
N SER A 110 3.95 -46.99 -14.71
CA SER A 110 4.12 -46.09 -15.83
C SER A 110 4.85 -46.82 -16.95
N TYR A 111 4.27 -46.84 -18.15
CA TYR A 111 4.85 -47.43 -19.34
C TYR A 111 4.69 -46.50 -20.54
N VAL A 112 5.79 -46.24 -21.27
CA VAL A 112 5.82 -45.25 -22.35
C VAL A 112 6.58 -45.76 -23.56
N LEU A 113 6.06 -45.45 -24.75
CA LEU A 113 6.64 -45.72 -26.06
C LEU A 113 6.98 -44.37 -26.72
N VAL A 114 8.22 -44.21 -27.15
CA VAL A 114 8.73 -42.92 -27.64
C VAL A 114 9.32 -43.09 -29.03
N SER A 115 8.85 -42.29 -29.99
CA SER A 115 9.51 -42.10 -31.29
C SER A 115 9.96 -40.65 -31.46
N ILE A 116 11.07 -40.43 -32.16
CA ILE A 116 11.70 -39.12 -32.37
C ILE A 116 12.06 -38.97 -33.85
N ASN A 117 11.81 -37.79 -34.41
CA ASN A 117 12.01 -37.38 -35.81
C ASN A 117 11.16 -38.14 -36.85
N SER A 118 10.64 -39.33 -36.52
CA SER A 118 9.68 -40.05 -37.33
C SER A 118 8.73 -40.90 -36.48
N GLY A 119 7.74 -41.50 -37.14
CA GLY A 119 6.93 -42.55 -36.53
C GLY A 119 7.73 -43.83 -36.27
N ALA A 120 7.14 -44.76 -35.53
CA ALA A 120 7.71 -46.07 -35.22
C ALA A 120 6.61 -47.14 -35.04
N THR A 121 7.01 -48.40 -35.19
CA THR A 121 6.23 -49.57 -34.79
C THR A 121 6.89 -50.23 -33.59
N PHE A 122 6.13 -50.46 -32.54
CA PHE A 122 6.52 -51.14 -31.32
C PHE A 122 5.84 -52.50 -31.24
N THR A 123 6.59 -53.56 -30.97
CA THR A 123 6.10 -54.92 -30.73
C THR A 123 6.49 -55.41 -29.35
N GLY A 124 5.77 -56.42 -28.85
CA GLY A 124 5.96 -56.92 -27.49
C GLY A 124 5.67 -55.83 -26.45
N VAL A 125 4.65 -55.00 -26.70
CA VAL A 125 4.15 -54.01 -25.75
C VAL A 125 2.92 -54.56 -25.02
N LEU A 126 2.60 -53.96 -23.87
CA LEU A 126 1.41 -54.35 -23.10
C LEU A 126 0.14 -53.96 -23.86
N ASN A 127 -0.89 -54.80 -23.76
CA ASN A 127 -2.22 -54.44 -24.23
C ASN A 127 -2.85 -53.39 -23.31
N GLY A 128 -3.69 -52.53 -23.88
CA GLY A 128 -4.38 -51.47 -23.16
C GLY A 128 -4.47 -50.18 -23.98
N THR A 129 -4.95 -49.13 -23.34
CA THR A 129 -5.16 -47.82 -23.97
C THR A 129 -3.96 -46.93 -23.75
N TYR A 130 -3.36 -46.46 -24.84
CA TYR A 130 -2.25 -45.52 -24.84
C TYR A 130 -2.71 -44.15 -25.30
N THR A 131 -2.18 -43.10 -24.67
CA THR A 131 -2.41 -41.71 -25.09
C THR A 131 -1.08 -41.03 -25.38
N ASP A 132 -0.97 -40.38 -26.54
CA ASP A 132 0.20 -39.60 -26.94
C ASP A 132 0.24 -38.25 -26.23
N CYS A 133 1.28 -37.98 -25.45
CA CYS A 133 1.44 -36.71 -24.74
C CYS A 133 1.70 -35.50 -25.65
N VAL A 134 2.05 -35.70 -26.92
CA VAL A 134 2.31 -34.61 -27.87
C VAL A 134 1.02 -34.20 -28.59
N THR A 135 0.28 -35.19 -29.11
CA THR A 135 -0.88 -34.94 -29.98
C THR A 135 -2.22 -35.13 -29.28
N GLY A 136 -2.26 -35.87 -28.17
CA GLY A 136 -3.49 -36.33 -27.55
C GLY A 136 -4.11 -37.55 -28.23
N ASP A 137 -3.48 -38.10 -29.27
CA ASP A 137 -3.95 -39.29 -29.99
C ASP A 137 -4.05 -40.51 -29.06
N VAL A 138 -5.16 -41.24 -29.17
CA VAL A 138 -5.46 -42.40 -28.32
C VAL A 138 -5.46 -43.67 -29.16
N LYS A 139 -4.72 -44.69 -28.72
CA LYS A 139 -4.67 -46.00 -29.38
C LYS A 139 -4.89 -47.13 -28.39
N THR A 140 -5.81 -48.04 -28.73
CA THR A 140 -6.02 -49.28 -27.98
C THR A 140 -5.22 -50.40 -28.62
N VAL A 141 -4.41 -51.09 -27.82
CA VAL A 141 -3.57 -52.21 -28.25
C VAL A 141 -4.14 -53.51 -27.70
N THR A 142 -4.34 -54.49 -28.57
CA THR A 142 -4.88 -55.82 -28.22
C THR A 142 -3.99 -56.99 -28.66
N ASP A 143 -3.02 -56.74 -29.53
CA ASP A 143 -2.13 -57.74 -30.15
C ASP A 143 -0.65 -57.53 -29.77
N GLY A 144 -0.39 -56.72 -28.74
CA GLY A 144 0.94 -56.35 -28.30
C GLY A 144 1.74 -55.52 -29.31
N THR A 145 1.08 -54.88 -30.28
CA THR A 145 1.71 -54.01 -31.29
C THR A 145 1.09 -52.62 -31.31
N LEU A 146 1.93 -51.58 -31.31
CA LEU A 146 1.51 -50.19 -31.50
C LEU A 146 2.32 -49.55 -32.61
N THR A 147 1.66 -49.04 -33.65
CA THR A 147 2.29 -48.14 -34.63
C THR A 147 1.90 -46.71 -34.31
N THR A 148 2.87 -45.83 -34.14
CA THR A 148 2.62 -44.41 -33.85
C THR A 148 2.01 -43.72 -35.04
N THR A 149 1.30 -42.62 -34.80
CA THR A 149 1.00 -41.67 -35.88
C THR A 149 2.32 -41.11 -36.44
N ALA A 150 2.38 -40.90 -37.75
CA ALA A 150 3.58 -40.38 -38.40
C ALA A 150 3.93 -38.99 -37.85
N CYS A 151 5.22 -38.68 -37.79
CA CYS A 151 5.73 -37.34 -37.54
C CYS A 151 6.98 -37.11 -38.39
N SER A 152 7.37 -35.86 -38.53
CA SER A 152 8.61 -35.41 -39.16
C SER A 152 9.05 -34.10 -38.52
N GLY A 153 10.29 -33.68 -38.79
CA GLY A 153 10.89 -32.49 -38.20
C GLY A 153 11.85 -32.83 -37.07
N GLN A 154 12.92 -32.02 -36.95
CA GLN A 154 13.97 -32.23 -35.97
C GLN A 154 13.44 -32.03 -34.55
N GLY A 155 13.58 -33.05 -33.71
CA GLY A 155 13.10 -33.04 -32.33
C GLY A 155 11.60 -33.30 -32.17
N ASN A 156 10.86 -33.53 -33.25
CA ASN A 156 9.43 -33.86 -33.13
C ASN A 156 9.25 -35.30 -32.65
N MET A 157 8.22 -35.56 -31.85
CA MET A 157 8.09 -36.84 -31.14
C MET A 157 6.66 -37.36 -31.12
N ARG A 158 6.54 -38.65 -30.82
CA ARG A 158 5.31 -39.28 -30.32
C ARG A 158 5.64 -39.98 -29.00
N VAL A 159 4.83 -39.75 -27.98
CA VAL A 159 5.06 -40.21 -26.61
C VAL A 159 3.80 -40.88 -26.10
N TYR A 160 3.56 -42.13 -26.52
CA TYR A 160 2.39 -42.90 -26.14
C TYR A 160 2.58 -43.52 -24.75
N VAL A 161 1.77 -43.09 -23.79
CA VAL A 161 1.79 -43.58 -22.41
C VAL A 161 0.61 -44.52 -22.20
N LEU A 162 0.86 -45.72 -21.70
CA LEU A 162 -0.18 -46.66 -21.30
C LEU A 162 -0.94 -46.09 -20.09
N SER A 163 -2.25 -46.03 -20.19
CA SER A 163 -3.11 -45.75 -19.04
C SER A 163 -3.28 -47.02 -18.21
N THR A 164 -2.79 -47.01 -16.98
CA THR A 164 -2.96 -48.10 -16.00
C THR A 164 -3.83 -47.62 -14.85
N ASP A 165 -4.35 -48.54 -14.03
CA ASP A 165 -5.14 -48.19 -12.84
C ASP A 165 -4.34 -47.35 -11.84
N LYS A 166 -3.02 -47.60 -11.73
CA LYS A 166 -2.11 -46.88 -10.84
C LYS A 166 -1.60 -45.57 -11.45
N THR A 167 -1.52 -45.48 -12.76
CA THR A 167 -0.96 -44.31 -13.46
C THR A 167 -1.75 -44.07 -14.73
N PRO A 168 -2.82 -43.27 -14.65
CA PRO A 168 -3.56 -42.83 -15.82
C PRO A 168 -2.64 -42.09 -16.80
N ALA A 169 -2.89 -42.26 -18.10
CA ALA A 169 -2.15 -41.52 -19.11
C ALA A 169 -2.53 -40.03 -19.03
N PRO A 170 -1.55 -39.09 -19.04
CA PRO A 170 -1.81 -37.69 -18.70
C PRO A 170 -2.48 -36.88 -19.83
N GLY A 171 -2.77 -37.49 -20.99
CA GLY A 171 -3.28 -36.76 -22.15
C GLY A 171 -2.22 -35.89 -22.83
N LYS A 172 -2.67 -34.97 -23.69
CA LYS A 172 -1.81 -33.97 -24.35
C LYS A 172 -1.24 -33.01 -23.31
N ILE A 173 0.06 -32.74 -23.37
CA ILE A 173 0.76 -31.85 -22.45
C ILE A 173 1.40 -30.69 -23.21
N GLY A 174 1.02 -29.47 -22.84
CA GLY A 174 1.54 -28.22 -23.38
C GLY A 174 1.16 -27.94 -24.83
N ASP A 175 1.52 -26.74 -25.29
CA ASP A 175 1.17 -26.22 -26.61
C ASP A 175 2.17 -26.60 -27.70
N ASP A 176 1.72 -26.54 -28.95
CA ASP A 176 2.58 -26.79 -30.10
C ASP A 176 3.63 -25.68 -30.26
N GLY A 177 4.88 -26.09 -30.50
CA GLY A 177 6.01 -25.20 -30.73
C GLY A 177 6.71 -25.51 -32.06
N LYS A 178 7.81 -24.83 -32.33
CA LYS A 178 8.58 -25.00 -33.58
C LYS A 178 9.04 -26.44 -33.82
N PHE A 179 9.47 -27.13 -32.76
CA PHE A 179 10.10 -28.45 -32.85
C PHE A 179 9.21 -29.62 -32.41
N LEU A 180 8.23 -29.37 -31.53
CA LEU A 180 7.34 -30.40 -30.99
C LEU A 180 5.90 -29.98 -31.17
N PHE A 181 5.19 -30.65 -32.07
CA PHE A 181 3.87 -30.23 -32.54
C PHE A 181 3.00 -31.39 -33.03
N THR A 182 1.72 -31.12 -33.17
CA THR A 182 0.71 -32.11 -33.57
C THR A 182 0.72 -32.35 -35.06
N THR A 183 0.46 -31.30 -35.85
CA THR A 183 0.30 -31.36 -37.31
C THR A 183 1.42 -30.63 -38.05
N SER A 184 1.69 -29.38 -37.69
CA SER A 184 2.73 -28.53 -38.27
C SER A 184 3.43 -27.70 -37.20
N ALA A 185 4.68 -27.30 -37.47
CA ALA A 185 5.44 -26.41 -36.59
C ALA A 185 4.66 -25.11 -36.35
N ALA A 186 4.57 -24.70 -35.08
CA ALA A 186 4.04 -23.39 -34.73
C ALA A 186 5.02 -22.29 -35.15
N ALA A 187 4.49 -21.11 -35.44
CA ALA A 187 5.31 -19.92 -35.69
C ALA A 187 6.12 -19.55 -34.43
N ASP A 188 7.26 -18.90 -34.65
CA ASP A 188 8.03 -18.33 -33.55
C ASP A 188 7.20 -17.21 -32.89
N LEU A 189 7.22 -17.15 -31.56
CA LEU A 189 6.59 -16.04 -30.85
C LEU A 189 7.38 -14.76 -31.11
N PRO A 190 6.73 -13.58 -31.15
CA PRO A 190 7.43 -12.31 -31.26
C PRO A 190 8.51 -12.21 -30.17
N GLN A 191 9.70 -11.81 -30.58
CA GLN A 191 10.80 -11.52 -29.68
C GLN A 191 11.22 -10.08 -29.94
N ASP A 192 11.07 -9.23 -28.93
CA ASP A 192 11.55 -7.85 -28.98
C ASP A 192 13.09 -7.77 -28.87
N TYR A 193 13.72 -8.90 -28.55
CA TYR A 193 15.13 -9.09 -28.26
C TYR A 193 15.64 -10.35 -28.96
N ASP A 194 16.78 -10.27 -29.66
CA ASP A 194 17.23 -11.30 -30.63
C ASP A 194 18.13 -12.40 -30.05
N GLY A 195 18.46 -12.34 -28.75
CA GLY A 195 19.35 -13.33 -28.13
C GLY A 195 20.84 -13.07 -28.35
N HIS A 196 21.25 -11.84 -28.73
CA HIS A 196 22.67 -11.50 -28.95
C HIS A 196 23.25 -10.32 -28.16
N GLU A 197 22.50 -9.64 -27.27
CA GLU A 197 23.00 -8.47 -26.51
C GLU A 197 23.35 -8.81 -25.03
N GLU A 198 24.64 -8.97 -24.68
CA GLU A 198 25.05 -9.17 -23.28
C GLU A 198 24.96 -7.88 -22.44
N ASP A 199 24.58 -8.01 -21.17
CA ASP A 199 24.66 -6.95 -20.16
C ASP A 199 26.13 -6.55 -19.93
N LEU A 200 26.43 -5.25 -20.06
CA LEU A 200 27.78 -4.68 -19.90
C LEU A 200 28.14 -4.33 -18.46
N SER A 201 27.45 -4.87 -17.45
CA SER A 201 27.84 -4.62 -16.07
C SER A 201 29.28 -5.12 -15.83
N THR A 202 30.25 -4.19 -15.85
CA THR A 202 31.64 -4.44 -15.45
C THR A 202 31.63 -4.74 -13.96
N ASN A 203 31.69 -6.01 -13.65
CA ASN A 203 31.72 -6.57 -12.31
C ASN A 203 33.11 -6.34 -11.69
N ASP A 204 33.39 -5.10 -11.25
CA ASP A 204 34.58 -4.82 -10.45
C ASP A 204 34.19 -4.85 -8.98
N GLY A 205 34.34 -6.04 -8.39
CA GLY A 205 34.26 -6.24 -6.96
C GLY A 205 35.27 -5.36 -6.20
N GLU A 206 34.84 -4.88 -5.06
CA GLU A 206 35.66 -4.10 -4.13
C GLU A 206 37.00 -4.79 -3.82
N SER A 207 38.09 -4.11 -4.14
CA SER A 207 39.35 -4.26 -3.41
C SER A 207 40.01 -2.89 -3.30
N ASN A 208 40.40 -2.57 -2.07
CA ASN A 208 40.97 -1.31 -1.64
C ASN A 208 42.18 -0.85 -2.46
N GLY A 209 42.19 0.45 -2.77
CA GLY A 209 43.41 1.26 -2.64
C GLY A 209 44.09 1.71 -3.93
N HIS A 210 44.30 3.03 -3.98
CA HIS A 210 45.29 3.77 -4.77
C HIS A 210 45.00 4.04 -6.25
N GLY A 211 44.71 5.33 -6.51
CA GLY A 211 45.56 6.13 -7.39
C GLY A 211 45.29 6.05 -8.89
N ALA A 212 44.44 6.98 -9.36
CA ALA A 212 44.43 7.64 -10.66
C ALA A 212 45.11 6.94 -11.86
N THR A 213 44.36 6.74 -12.94
CA THR A 213 44.58 7.45 -14.21
C THR A 213 43.43 7.17 -15.18
N GLY A 214 42.99 8.20 -15.91
CA GLY A 214 41.91 8.10 -16.87
C GLY A 214 42.23 7.18 -18.06
N GLY A 215 41.19 6.64 -18.68
CA GLY A 215 41.34 5.89 -19.92
C GLY A 215 40.05 5.19 -20.40
N THR A 216 39.33 5.90 -21.26
CA THR A 216 38.58 5.39 -22.43
C THR A 216 37.41 4.42 -22.20
N THR A 217 36.20 4.92 -22.43
CA THR A 217 34.98 4.16 -22.71
C THR A 217 35.15 3.31 -23.97
N ASP A 218 34.90 2.00 -23.88
CA ASP A 218 34.67 1.14 -25.05
C ASP A 218 33.34 1.58 -25.71
N PRO A 219 33.35 2.07 -26.97
CA PRO A 219 32.19 2.71 -27.61
C PRO A 219 31.30 1.73 -28.41
N SER A 220 31.29 0.44 -28.08
CA SER A 220 30.76 -0.60 -28.99
C SER A 220 29.41 -1.23 -28.63
N THR A 221 28.71 -0.77 -27.58
CA THR A 221 27.38 -1.30 -27.24
C THR A 221 26.30 -0.26 -27.49
N PRO A 222 25.36 -0.52 -28.42
CA PRO A 222 24.29 0.42 -28.70
C PRO A 222 23.42 0.57 -27.47
N LEU A 223 23.24 1.81 -27.02
CA LEU A 223 22.25 2.12 -25.99
C LEU A 223 20.87 1.75 -26.53
N GLN A 224 20.05 1.10 -25.71
CA GLN A 224 18.73 0.62 -26.11
C GLN A 224 17.72 1.77 -26.25
N ARG A 225 16.78 1.67 -27.20
CA ARG A 225 15.73 2.69 -27.38
C ARG A 225 14.79 2.69 -26.19
N TYR A 226 14.53 3.87 -25.65
CA TYR A 226 13.69 4.08 -24.49
C TYR A 226 12.50 4.97 -24.84
N THR A 227 11.29 4.49 -24.55
CA THR A 227 10.06 5.29 -24.62
C THR A 227 9.75 5.82 -23.21
N PRO A 228 9.83 7.14 -22.96
CA PRO A 228 9.56 7.69 -21.65
C PRO A 228 8.18 7.33 -21.11
N ALA A 229 8.14 6.86 -19.86
CA ALA A 229 6.94 6.56 -19.11
C ALA A 229 7.12 6.96 -17.64
N VAL A 230 6.00 7.30 -16.99
CA VAL A 230 5.95 7.83 -15.62
C VAL A 230 4.88 7.14 -14.80
N GLU A 231 4.99 7.19 -13.48
CA GLU A 231 3.88 6.82 -12.59
C GLU A 231 3.08 8.09 -12.24
N GLN A 232 1.76 7.94 -12.04
CA GLN A 232 0.84 9.08 -11.89
C GLN A 232 1.25 10.04 -10.78
N ASP A 233 1.77 9.50 -9.67
CA ASP A 233 2.11 10.27 -8.49
C ASP A 233 3.63 10.47 -8.29
N ASP A 234 4.47 9.99 -9.23
CA ASP A 234 5.91 10.18 -9.13
C ASP A 234 6.30 11.65 -9.35
N LYS A 235 7.42 12.06 -8.73
CA LYS A 235 8.09 13.32 -9.06
C LYS A 235 9.30 12.98 -9.91
N SER A 236 9.25 13.26 -11.20
CA SER A 236 10.35 12.94 -12.10
C SER A 236 10.60 13.96 -13.19
N VAL A 237 11.82 13.97 -13.72
CA VAL A 237 12.22 14.72 -14.92
C VAL A 237 13.14 13.87 -15.80
N PHE A 238 13.06 14.11 -17.10
CA PHE A 238 13.90 13.49 -18.11
C PHE A 238 14.82 14.52 -18.77
N TYR A 239 16.02 14.09 -19.14
CA TYR A 239 16.96 14.89 -19.91
C TYR A 239 17.47 14.10 -21.12
N GLU A 240 17.28 14.65 -22.32
CA GLU A 240 17.79 14.11 -23.57
C GLU A 240 19.06 14.86 -24.00
N ALA A 241 20.17 14.13 -24.12
CA ALA A 241 21.50 14.68 -24.37
C ALA A 241 22.18 14.02 -25.59
N PRO A 242 23.16 14.68 -26.24
CA PRO A 242 23.93 14.05 -27.31
C PRO A 242 24.70 12.82 -26.80
N LEU A 243 24.99 11.86 -27.70
CA LEU A 243 25.61 10.57 -27.34
C LEU A 243 26.96 10.69 -26.62
N ASN A 244 27.69 11.79 -26.82
CA ASN A 244 28.99 12.04 -26.19
C ASN A 244 28.90 12.49 -24.72
N VAL A 245 27.69 12.77 -24.21
CA VAL A 245 27.48 13.12 -22.80
C VAL A 245 27.64 11.89 -21.93
N ASN A 246 28.47 11.98 -20.89
CA ASN A 246 28.83 10.85 -20.03
C ASN A 246 28.02 10.82 -18.74
N LYS A 247 27.70 11.99 -18.18
CA LYS A 247 27.05 12.12 -16.88
C LYS A 247 26.14 13.33 -16.84
N ILE A 248 24.97 13.15 -16.25
CA ILE A 248 24.06 14.22 -15.88
C ILE A 248 23.69 14.08 -14.41
N THR A 249 23.75 15.17 -13.66
CA THR A 249 23.14 15.25 -12.32
C THR A 249 22.01 16.25 -12.33
N ALA A 250 20.99 16.00 -11.52
CA ALA A 250 19.90 16.93 -11.26
C ALA A 250 20.02 17.49 -9.85
N TRP A 251 19.89 18.80 -9.73
CA TRP A 251 19.68 19.52 -8.47
C TRP A 251 18.25 20.05 -8.48
N VAL A 252 17.39 19.50 -7.62
CA VAL A 252 15.95 19.75 -7.64
C VAL A 252 15.51 20.32 -6.29
N TRP A 253 14.81 21.46 -6.29
CA TRP A 253 14.42 22.19 -5.08
C TRP A 253 13.13 23.00 -5.24
N ASN A 254 12.61 23.48 -4.12
CA ASN A 254 11.64 24.57 -4.05
C ASN A 254 12.10 25.60 -3.00
N THR A 255 11.23 26.52 -2.61
CA THR A 255 11.57 27.57 -1.62
C THR A 255 11.97 27.04 -0.24
N THR A 256 11.53 25.83 0.14
CA THR A 256 11.72 25.25 1.48
C THR A 256 12.64 24.04 1.49
N ASP A 257 12.58 23.23 0.44
CA ASP A 257 13.08 21.87 0.40
C ASP A 257 14.04 21.62 -0.77
N ASN A 258 14.96 20.68 -0.54
CA ASN A 258 15.80 20.13 -1.59
C ASN A 258 15.54 18.63 -1.74
N PHE A 259 15.17 18.22 -2.94
CA PHE A 259 14.74 16.85 -3.27
C PHE A 259 15.93 15.94 -3.65
N THR A 260 17.16 16.47 -3.63
CA THR A 260 18.38 15.79 -4.12
C THR A 260 19.48 15.71 -3.05
N GLY A 261 19.14 15.94 -1.78
CA GLY A 261 20.01 15.66 -0.63
C GLY A 261 20.93 16.78 -0.16
N LYS A 262 20.64 18.05 -0.51
CA LYS A 262 21.35 19.27 -0.03
C LYS A 262 22.87 19.29 -0.25
N LYS A 263 23.40 18.44 -1.13
CA LYS A 263 24.83 18.40 -1.51
C LYS A 263 24.99 18.61 -3.01
N TRP A 264 25.61 19.73 -3.39
CA TRP A 264 25.93 20.03 -4.79
C TRP A 264 26.88 18.98 -5.39
N PRO A 265 26.72 18.54 -6.66
CA PRO A 265 25.78 19.00 -7.70
C PRO A 265 24.44 18.25 -7.75
N GLY A 266 24.00 17.69 -6.62
CA GLY A 266 22.77 16.91 -6.55
C GLY A 266 22.98 15.43 -6.86
N LYS A 267 21.91 14.79 -7.36
CA LYS A 267 21.87 13.35 -7.60
C LYS A 267 22.13 13.05 -9.07
N SER A 268 22.90 12.00 -9.35
CA SER A 268 23.04 11.48 -10.72
C SER A 268 21.67 11.09 -11.27
N MET A 269 21.42 11.45 -12.52
CA MET A 269 20.28 10.92 -13.28
C MET A 269 20.64 9.53 -13.81
N GLU A 270 19.66 8.65 -13.86
CA GLU A 270 19.78 7.31 -14.41
C GLU A 270 19.77 7.38 -15.95
N LEU A 271 20.70 6.71 -16.62
CA LEU A 271 20.68 6.57 -18.08
C LEU A 271 19.62 5.54 -18.46
N MET A 272 18.53 5.97 -19.10
CA MET A 272 17.40 5.12 -19.47
C MET A 272 17.58 4.41 -20.81
N GLY A 273 18.34 5.04 -21.73
CA GLY A 273 18.52 4.53 -23.09
C GLY A 273 18.77 5.65 -24.09
N VAL A 274 18.36 5.46 -25.34
CA VAL A 274 18.37 6.47 -26.41
C VAL A 274 16.96 6.76 -26.92
N ASN A 275 16.79 7.92 -27.53
CA ASN A 275 15.56 8.32 -28.20
C ASN A 275 15.24 7.42 -29.42
N ALA A 276 14.04 7.58 -29.99
CA ALA A 276 13.50 6.66 -31.00
C ALA A 276 14.38 6.48 -32.25
N ASP A 277 15.18 7.47 -32.61
CA ASP A 277 16.12 7.44 -33.75
C ASP A 277 17.55 7.05 -33.35
N SER A 278 17.79 6.75 -32.07
CA SER A 278 19.08 6.36 -31.49
C SER A 278 20.18 7.43 -31.60
N THR A 279 19.81 8.70 -31.78
CA THR A 279 20.78 9.80 -31.96
C THR A 279 21.14 10.51 -30.65
N ARG A 280 20.36 10.30 -29.57
CA ARG A 280 20.51 11.02 -28.31
C ARG A 280 20.19 10.12 -27.11
N LYS A 281 20.94 10.28 -26.02
CA LYS A 281 20.76 9.59 -24.73
C LYS A 281 19.58 10.20 -23.96
N ILE A 282 18.81 9.38 -23.26
CA ILE A 282 17.74 9.79 -22.35
C ILE A 282 18.14 9.43 -20.93
N PHE A 283 18.10 10.40 -20.03
CA PHE A 283 18.32 10.22 -18.60
C PHE A 283 17.02 10.51 -17.82
N LYS A 284 16.75 9.83 -16.71
CA LYS A 284 15.63 10.10 -15.79
C LYS A 284 16.13 10.35 -14.38
N TRP A 285 15.50 11.30 -13.70
CA TRP A 285 15.57 11.42 -12.25
C TRP A 285 14.18 11.22 -11.69
N THR A 286 14.06 10.40 -10.65
CA THR A 286 12.82 10.18 -9.89
C THR A 286 13.09 10.48 -8.42
N TYR A 287 12.17 11.17 -7.76
CA TYR A 287 12.26 11.44 -6.33
C TYR A 287 11.99 10.17 -5.51
N GLU A 288 12.87 9.88 -4.55
CA GLU A 288 12.80 8.68 -3.71
C GLU A 288 12.53 9.01 -2.22
N GLY A 289 12.24 10.28 -1.89
CA GLY A 289 12.00 10.70 -0.52
C GLY A 289 10.51 10.84 -0.15
N THR A 290 10.25 11.36 1.05
CA THR A 290 8.91 11.43 1.64
C THR A 290 8.23 12.81 1.53
N LEU A 291 8.90 13.81 0.94
CA LEU A 291 8.34 15.15 0.81
C LEU A 291 7.12 15.14 -0.12
N THR A 292 6.01 15.70 0.38
CA THR A 292 4.75 15.81 -0.36
C THR A 292 4.68 17.08 -1.22
N THR A 293 5.49 18.10 -0.91
CA THR A 293 5.58 19.35 -1.66
C THR A 293 6.14 19.10 -3.08
N MET A 294 5.70 19.91 -4.05
CA MET A 294 6.24 19.83 -5.41
C MET A 294 7.54 20.65 -5.52
N PRO A 295 8.54 20.16 -6.27
CA PRO A 295 9.66 21.00 -6.66
C PRO A 295 9.20 22.13 -7.56
N SER A 296 9.89 23.27 -7.51
CA SER A 296 9.63 24.40 -8.40
C SER A 296 10.79 24.72 -9.32
N SER A 297 11.99 24.22 -9.01
CA SER A 297 13.22 24.54 -9.73
C SER A 297 14.11 23.30 -9.94
N VAL A 298 14.82 23.27 -11.06
CA VAL A 298 15.79 22.24 -11.42
C VAL A 298 17.01 22.85 -12.12
N ILE A 299 18.21 22.35 -11.79
CA ILE A 299 19.45 22.57 -12.54
C ILE A 299 19.95 21.21 -13.01
N PHE A 300 20.39 21.15 -14.27
CA PHE A 300 21.11 20.00 -14.80
C PHE A 300 22.60 20.31 -14.87
N VAL A 301 23.44 19.42 -14.34
CA VAL A 301 24.89 19.50 -14.51
C VAL A 301 25.33 18.39 -15.46
N VAL A 302 25.68 18.79 -16.67
CA VAL A 302 26.06 17.90 -17.78
C VAL A 302 27.57 17.91 -17.92
N ASP A 303 28.22 16.77 -17.65
CA ASP A 303 29.68 16.63 -17.65
C ASP A 303 30.42 17.78 -16.94
N GLY A 304 29.87 18.21 -15.79
CA GLY A 304 30.44 19.26 -14.95
C GLY A 304 30.03 20.70 -15.31
N LYS A 305 29.23 20.91 -16.37
CA LYS A 305 28.69 22.21 -16.75
C LYS A 305 27.24 22.34 -16.31
N GLN A 306 26.95 23.33 -15.48
CA GLN A 306 25.59 23.60 -15.02
C GLN A 306 24.77 24.37 -16.07
N SER A 307 23.47 24.10 -16.14
CA SER A 307 22.49 24.98 -16.78
C SER A 307 22.22 26.23 -15.92
N ASP A 308 21.46 27.17 -16.49
CA ASP A 308 20.74 28.17 -15.68
C ASP A 308 19.70 27.49 -14.78
N ASP A 309 19.13 28.25 -13.85
CA ASP A 309 18.00 27.82 -13.03
C ASP A 309 16.75 27.66 -13.92
N LEU A 310 16.27 26.43 -14.05
CA LEU A 310 15.09 26.11 -14.84
C LEU A 310 13.87 25.91 -13.94
N VAL A 311 12.69 26.24 -14.45
CA VAL A 311 11.43 25.89 -13.80
C VAL A 311 11.24 24.38 -13.84
N TYR A 312 11.07 23.76 -12.67
CA TYR A 312 10.71 22.34 -12.60
C TYR A 312 9.28 22.15 -13.12
N LYS A 313 9.11 21.14 -13.97
CA LYS A 313 7.82 20.68 -14.46
C LYS A 313 7.76 19.19 -14.22
N ASN A 314 6.73 18.73 -13.49
CA ASN A 314 6.62 17.31 -13.18
C ASN A 314 6.49 16.50 -14.47
N HIS A 315 7.13 15.33 -14.52
CA HIS A 315 7.21 14.47 -15.71
C HIS A 315 7.81 15.19 -16.93
N GLY A 316 8.53 16.29 -16.69
CA GLY A 316 9.06 17.16 -17.73
C GLY A 316 10.21 16.52 -18.49
N TYR A 317 10.18 16.65 -19.81
CA TYR A 317 11.20 16.17 -20.74
C TYR A 317 11.97 17.35 -21.31
N TYR A 318 13.28 17.39 -21.08
CA TYR A 318 14.18 18.48 -21.50
C TYR A 318 15.15 17.98 -22.56
N ILE A 319 15.39 18.77 -23.60
CA ILE A 319 16.39 18.48 -24.64
C ILE A 319 17.44 19.58 -24.56
N ASP A 320 18.70 19.22 -24.29
CA ASP A 320 19.81 20.18 -24.11
C ASP A 320 19.48 21.30 -23.10
N GLY A 321 18.76 20.97 -22.03
CA GLY A 321 18.38 21.92 -20.98
C GLY A 321 17.20 22.83 -21.33
N THR A 322 16.60 22.67 -22.52
CA THR A 322 15.38 23.38 -22.91
C THR A 322 14.17 22.49 -22.71
N TRP A 323 13.10 23.01 -22.08
CA TRP A 323 11.86 22.25 -21.92
C TRP A 323 11.25 21.91 -23.29
N SER A 324 10.90 20.63 -23.47
CA SER A 324 10.28 20.12 -24.69
C SER A 324 8.81 19.76 -24.50
N LYS A 325 8.52 18.82 -23.59
CA LYS A 325 7.16 18.31 -23.36
C LYS A 325 6.99 17.73 -21.95
N GLU A 326 5.77 17.40 -21.60
CA GLU A 326 5.43 16.55 -20.45
C GLU A 326 5.24 15.11 -20.94
N ILE A 327 5.65 14.12 -20.14
CA ILE A 327 5.40 12.71 -20.42
C ILE A 327 4.06 12.32 -19.81
N THR A 328 3.11 11.90 -20.65
CA THR A 328 1.75 11.51 -20.24
C THR A 328 1.48 10.01 -20.40
N ASN A 329 2.53 9.22 -20.67
CA ASN A 329 2.44 7.77 -20.79
C ASN A 329 2.61 7.14 -19.40
N TYR A 330 1.50 6.80 -18.75
CA TYR A 330 1.49 6.26 -17.40
C TYR A 330 1.62 4.73 -17.38
N VAL A 331 2.43 4.19 -16.46
CA VAL A 331 2.52 2.74 -16.24
C VAL A 331 1.18 2.26 -15.64
N ALA A 332 0.44 1.43 -16.36
CA ALA A 332 -0.85 0.91 -15.90
C ALA A 332 -0.69 -0.33 -15.01
N GLY A 333 -1.30 -0.33 -13.81
CA GLY A 333 -1.65 -1.56 -13.09
C GLY A 333 -0.90 -1.95 -11.80
N ALA A 334 -0.08 -1.08 -11.19
CA ALA A 334 0.53 -1.41 -9.90
C ALA A 334 -0.53 -1.44 -8.76
N PRO A 335 -0.55 -2.48 -7.89
CA PRO A 335 -1.47 -2.50 -6.75
C PRO A 335 -1.18 -1.35 -5.80
N THR A 336 -2.24 -0.77 -5.24
CA THR A 336 -2.19 0.37 -4.31
C THR A 336 -2.77 -0.05 -2.98
N VAL A 337 -2.44 0.66 -1.90
CA VAL A 337 -3.11 0.50 -0.60
C VAL A 337 -3.91 1.75 -0.29
N THR A 338 -5.09 1.57 0.29
CA THR A 338 -5.90 2.66 0.84
C THR A 338 -6.11 2.46 2.33
N ILE A 339 -6.26 3.57 3.05
CA ILE A 339 -6.55 3.60 4.48
C ILE A 339 -7.87 4.37 4.63
N ASP A 340 -8.91 3.70 5.13
CA ASP A 340 -10.29 4.23 5.16
C ASP A 340 -10.51 5.40 6.13
N LYS A 341 -9.69 5.52 7.17
CA LYS A 341 -9.73 6.61 8.15
C LYS A 341 -8.64 7.64 7.89
N GLU A 342 -9.07 8.88 7.66
CA GLU A 342 -8.21 10.06 7.51
C GLU A 342 -7.43 10.37 8.80
N SER A 343 -6.37 11.18 8.70
CA SER A 343 -5.66 11.65 9.90
C SER A 343 -6.56 12.58 10.71
N GLY A 344 -6.45 12.55 12.04
CA GLY A 344 -7.28 13.41 12.88
C GLY A 344 -7.18 13.15 14.38
N LYS A 345 -8.00 13.89 15.11
CA LYS A 345 -8.22 13.67 16.54
C LYS A 345 -9.37 12.68 16.74
N TYR A 346 -9.17 11.73 17.64
CA TYR A 346 -10.11 10.65 17.93
C TYR A 346 -10.32 10.51 19.43
N GLU A 347 -11.52 10.05 19.79
CA GLU A 347 -11.91 9.75 21.17
C GLU A 347 -12.08 8.23 21.34
N GLY A 348 -11.61 7.70 22.47
CA GLY A 348 -11.75 6.27 22.80
C GLY A 348 -10.92 5.35 21.90
N SER A 349 -11.48 4.87 20.80
CA SER A 349 -10.80 3.96 19.86
C SER A 349 -11.14 4.27 18.40
N VAL A 350 -10.19 4.01 17.49
CA VAL A 350 -10.42 4.07 16.05
C VAL A 350 -10.12 2.72 15.43
N THR A 351 -11.04 2.22 14.61
CA THR A 351 -10.84 1.01 13.82
C THR A 351 -10.62 1.42 12.36
N VAL A 352 -9.47 1.02 11.84
CA VAL A 352 -8.92 1.39 10.53
C VAL A 352 -8.80 0.13 9.66
N THR A 353 -9.16 0.26 8.39
CA THR A 353 -9.10 -0.79 7.39
C THR A 353 -8.10 -0.40 6.31
N LEU A 354 -7.02 -1.18 6.21
CA LEU A 354 -6.12 -1.18 5.07
C LEU A 354 -6.77 -2.02 3.96
N THR A 355 -6.84 -1.49 2.74
CA THR A 355 -7.38 -2.22 1.58
C THR A 355 -6.45 -2.08 0.39
N ALA A 356 -5.92 -3.20 -0.08
CA ALA A 356 -5.20 -3.26 -1.33
C ALA A 356 -6.20 -3.21 -2.51
N SER A 357 -5.82 -2.56 -3.61
CA SER A 357 -6.65 -2.48 -4.81
C SER A 357 -6.81 -3.83 -5.53
N VAL A 358 -5.99 -4.83 -5.18
CA VAL A 358 -6.06 -6.20 -5.69
C VAL A 358 -6.11 -7.18 -4.50
N PRO A 359 -7.03 -8.17 -4.48
CA PRO A 359 -7.27 -9.03 -3.30
C PRO A 359 -6.08 -9.88 -2.82
N ASP A 360 -5.11 -10.15 -3.68
CA ASP A 360 -3.92 -10.97 -3.40
C ASP A 360 -2.65 -10.14 -3.15
N ALA A 361 -2.73 -8.81 -3.26
CA ALA A 361 -1.59 -7.94 -3.00
C ALA A 361 -1.23 -7.93 -1.51
N VAL A 362 0.08 -7.87 -1.24
CA VAL A 362 0.62 -7.86 0.13
C VAL A 362 0.79 -6.43 0.60
N ILE A 363 0.11 -6.09 1.68
CA ILE A 363 0.26 -4.84 2.42
C ILE A 363 1.35 -5.04 3.45
N VAL A 364 2.32 -4.12 3.52
CA VAL A 364 3.30 -3.98 4.60
C VAL A 364 2.99 -2.72 5.39
N TYR A 365 3.03 -2.77 6.71
CA TYR A 365 2.66 -1.61 7.53
C TYR A 365 3.46 -1.49 8.83
N THR A 366 3.48 -0.29 9.38
CA THR A 366 4.08 0.11 10.66
C THR A 366 3.11 1.01 11.41
N THR A 367 3.20 1.03 12.74
CA THR A 367 2.28 1.79 13.61
C THR A 367 3.01 2.86 14.45
N ASP A 368 4.31 3.01 14.24
CA ASP A 368 5.21 3.90 14.97
C ASP A 368 5.71 5.08 14.11
N GLY A 369 5.15 5.26 12.91
CA GLY A 369 5.54 6.30 11.95
C GLY A 369 6.81 6.04 11.16
N THR A 370 7.48 4.91 11.37
CA THR A 370 8.62 4.51 10.53
C THR A 370 8.14 4.06 9.14
N ALA A 371 8.97 4.23 8.11
CA ALA A 371 8.60 3.77 6.77
C ALA A 371 8.50 2.23 6.73
N PRO A 372 7.44 1.64 6.15
CA PRO A 372 7.32 0.19 6.02
C PRO A 372 8.42 -0.37 5.14
N SER A 373 8.96 -1.52 5.55
CA SER A 373 10.01 -2.27 4.87
C SER A 373 9.49 -3.66 4.49
N THR A 374 10.29 -4.40 3.73
CA THR A 374 9.97 -5.80 3.39
C THR A 374 9.85 -6.70 4.63
N SER A 375 10.49 -6.33 5.73
CA SER A 375 10.44 -7.04 7.03
C SER A 375 9.33 -6.56 7.97
N SER A 376 8.60 -5.49 7.63
CA SER A 376 7.49 -4.99 8.43
C SER A 376 6.32 -6.00 8.47
N PRO A 377 5.43 -5.94 9.47
CA PRO A 377 4.21 -6.74 9.51
C PRO A 377 3.44 -6.71 8.19
N GLN A 378 2.95 -7.88 7.75
CA GLN A 378 2.31 -8.07 6.45
C GLN A 378 0.85 -8.51 6.58
N ALA A 379 0.03 -8.18 5.58
CA ALA A 379 -1.31 -8.71 5.40
C ALA A 379 -1.67 -8.82 3.91
N THR A 380 -2.54 -9.75 3.53
CA THR A 380 -2.95 -9.93 2.12
C THR A 380 -4.35 -9.38 1.89
N GLY A 381 -4.52 -8.56 0.85
CA GLY A 381 -5.80 -8.01 0.41
C GLY A 381 -6.36 -6.92 1.32
N SER A 382 -6.67 -7.25 2.58
CA SER A 382 -7.18 -6.28 3.55
C SER A 382 -6.76 -6.62 4.98
N LYS A 383 -6.64 -5.58 5.82
CA LYS A 383 -6.32 -5.72 7.24
C LYS A 383 -7.05 -4.67 8.07
N GLN A 384 -7.73 -5.12 9.11
CA GLN A 384 -8.29 -4.23 10.13
C GLN A 384 -7.33 -4.10 11.31
N LEU A 385 -7.17 -2.87 11.81
CA LEU A 385 -6.36 -2.49 12.97
C LEU A 385 -7.22 -1.60 13.88
N THR A 386 -7.08 -1.76 15.20
CA THR A 386 -7.76 -0.90 16.18
C THR A 386 -6.72 -0.24 17.06
N PHE A 387 -6.83 1.08 17.21
CA PHE A 387 -5.94 1.89 18.03
C PHE A 387 -6.74 2.59 19.14
N THR A 388 -6.12 2.72 20.31
CA THR A 388 -6.64 3.41 21.51
C THR A 388 -5.72 4.53 21.99
N ASP A 389 -4.53 4.64 21.39
CA ASP A 389 -3.46 5.56 21.77
C ASP A 389 -2.87 6.21 20.52
N ASN A 390 -2.17 7.33 20.70
CA ASN A 390 -1.53 8.08 19.60
C ASN A 390 -0.73 7.14 18.70
N THR A 391 -1.07 7.12 17.42
CA THR A 391 -0.53 6.16 16.45
C THR A 391 -0.24 6.87 15.14
N THR A 392 0.94 6.65 14.58
CA THR A 392 1.26 7.03 13.20
C THR A 392 1.34 5.76 12.37
N LEU A 393 0.29 5.50 11.60
CA LEU A 393 0.17 4.33 10.74
C LEU A 393 0.75 4.65 9.36
N SER A 394 1.75 3.89 8.91
CA SER A 394 2.22 3.91 7.53
C SER A 394 2.01 2.54 6.89
N ALA A 395 1.41 2.50 5.71
CA ALA A 395 1.17 1.27 4.96
C ALA A 395 1.63 1.42 3.51
N GLY A 396 2.20 0.38 2.93
CA GLY A 396 2.54 0.29 1.52
C GLY A 396 2.22 -1.09 0.95
N ILE A 397 2.40 -1.25 -0.35
CA ILE A 397 2.30 -2.55 -1.03
C ILE A 397 3.72 -3.12 -1.20
N LEU A 398 3.91 -4.35 -0.75
CA LEU A 398 5.08 -5.15 -1.09
C LEU A 398 4.87 -5.77 -2.47
N HIS A 399 5.53 -5.21 -3.47
CA HIS A 399 5.47 -5.67 -4.86
C HIS A 399 6.89 -5.76 -5.41
N GLU A 400 7.26 -6.94 -5.92
CA GLU A 400 8.60 -7.23 -6.47
C GLU A 400 9.73 -6.95 -5.47
N GLY A 401 9.53 -7.32 -4.19
CA GLY A 401 10.54 -7.14 -3.14
C GLY A 401 10.81 -5.69 -2.74
N LYS A 402 10.01 -4.74 -3.23
CA LYS A 402 10.06 -3.32 -2.85
C LYS A 402 8.75 -2.91 -2.21
N VAL A 403 8.83 -2.02 -1.23
CA VAL A 403 7.66 -1.37 -0.65
C VAL A 403 7.33 -0.15 -1.51
N ARG A 404 6.10 -0.09 -2.02
CA ARG A 404 5.60 0.93 -2.96
C ARG A 404 4.28 1.50 -2.43
N ASN A 405 3.78 2.60 -3.02
CA ASN A 405 2.50 3.21 -2.66
C ASN A 405 2.37 3.45 -1.13
N VAL A 406 3.36 4.10 -0.51
CA VAL A 406 3.32 4.31 0.95
C VAL A 406 2.34 5.44 1.27
N VAL A 407 1.30 5.11 2.05
CA VAL A 407 0.30 6.03 2.59
C VAL A 407 0.48 6.10 4.10
N SER A 408 0.51 7.31 4.66
CA SER A 408 0.64 7.53 6.11
C SER A 408 -0.54 8.30 6.69
N ARG A 409 -1.01 7.89 7.87
CA ARG A 409 -2.09 8.51 8.65
C ARG A 409 -1.66 8.70 10.10
N GLU A 410 -2.12 9.79 10.69
CA GLU A 410 -1.85 10.13 12.09
C GLU A 410 -3.16 10.16 12.87
N TYR A 411 -3.23 9.35 13.93
CA TYR A 411 -4.37 9.24 14.83
C TYR A 411 -3.95 9.76 16.19
N ILE A 412 -4.50 10.91 16.60
CA ILE A 412 -4.22 11.55 17.89
C ILE A 412 -5.40 11.29 18.81
N PHE A 413 -5.18 10.51 19.85
CA PHE A 413 -6.12 10.27 20.92
C PHE A 413 -6.01 11.36 21.97
N HIS A 414 -7.14 11.97 22.27
CA HIS A 414 -7.29 12.79 23.44
C HIS A 414 -8.18 12.07 24.43
N GLU A 415 -7.83 12.20 25.70
CA GLU A 415 -8.68 11.75 26.77
C GLU A 415 -9.98 12.55 26.71
N VAL A 416 -11.13 11.85 26.74
CA VAL A 416 -12.43 12.49 26.86
C VAL A 416 -12.46 13.11 28.25
N GLN A 417 -12.22 14.42 28.33
CA GLN A 417 -12.24 15.10 29.61
C GLN A 417 -13.70 15.14 30.08
N PRO A 418 -14.01 14.60 31.27
CA PRO A 418 -15.35 14.70 31.81
C PRO A 418 -15.72 16.19 31.89
N THR A 419 -16.84 16.53 31.28
CA THR A 419 -17.39 17.89 31.35
C THR A 419 -18.38 17.96 32.51
N THR A 420 -18.91 19.14 32.81
CA THR A 420 -19.93 19.29 33.85
C THR A 420 -21.18 19.96 33.32
N ALA A 421 -22.31 19.69 33.96
CA ALA A 421 -23.53 20.49 33.83
C ALA A 421 -24.07 20.81 35.22
N THR A 422 -24.28 22.08 35.50
CA THR A 422 -24.84 22.56 36.77
C THR A 422 -26.31 22.89 36.61
N ILE A 423 -27.15 22.22 37.39
CA ILE A 423 -28.59 22.46 37.39
C ILE A 423 -28.93 23.41 38.53
N TYR A 424 -29.62 24.49 38.20
CA TYR A 424 -30.05 25.53 39.14
C TYR A 424 -31.57 25.54 39.24
N LEU A 425 -32.10 25.56 40.47
CA LEU A 425 -33.53 25.74 40.75
C LEU A 425 -33.74 27.01 41.58
N LYS A 426 -34.51 27.95 41.04
CA LYS A 426 -34.88 29.19 41.74
C LYS A 426 -35.59 28.86 43.05
N ASP A 427 -35.26 29.58 44.12
CA ASP A 427 -35.62 29.26 45.51
C ASP A 427 -37.10 28.83 45.64
N PRO A 428 -37.39 27.53 45.81
CA PRO A 428 -38.76 27.05 45.91
C PRO A 428 -39.32 27.21 47.33
N MET A 429 -38.52 27.66 48.29
CA MET A 429 -38.90 27.78 49.71
C MET A 429 -39.67 29.07 49.99
N VAL A 430 -39.72 30.00 49.03
CA VAL A 430 -40.52 31.22 49.12
C VAL A 430 -41.89 31.04 48.47
N ALA A 431 -42.80 31.98 48.72
CA ALA A 431 -44.10 32.01 48.06
C ALA A 431 -43.92 32.06 46.52
N PRO A 432 -44.77 31.37 45.73
CA PRO A 432 -45.99 30.67 46.15
C PRO A 432 -45.78 29.21 46.60
N ASN A 433 -44.58 28.64 46.44
CA ASN A 433 -44.36 27.19 46.57
C ASN A 433 -44.10 26.75 48.02
N LEU A 434 -43.36 27.55 48.81
CA LEU A 434 -43.12 27.32 50.24
C LEU A 434 -42.58 25.91 50.57
N TRP A 435 -41.65 25.40 49.76
CA TRP A 435 -41.04 24.09 50.00
C TRP A 435 -40.23 24.07 51.30
N SER A 436 -40.31 22.96 52.06
CA SER A 436 -39.57 22.78 53.31
C SER A 436 -38.22 22.07 53.13
N ASN A 437 -38.11 21.22 52.12
CA ASN A 437 -36.90 20.51 51.73
C ASN A 437 -36.78 20.47 50.20
N LEU A 438 -35.57 20.27 49.70
CA LEU A 438 -35.28 20.10 48.28
C LEU A 438 -34.30 18.95 48.04
N TYR A 439 -34.72 18.03 47.18
CA TYR A 439 -33.93 16.91 46.70
C TYR A 439 -33.87 16.92 45.18
N PHE A 440 -32.69 16.60 44.66
CA PHE A 440 -32.46 16.36 43.24
C PHE A 440 -32.32 14.85 43.04
N TYR A 441 -33.15 14.27 42.18
CA TYR A 441 -32.96 12.90 41.71
C TYR A 441 -32.65 12.95 40.21
N ALA A 442 -31.49 12.46 39.81
CA ALA A 442 -31.04 12.47 38.41
C ALA A 442 -30.79 11.07 37.89
N TRP A 443 -31.09 10.83 36.62
CA TRP A 443 -30.92 9.52 35.99
C TRP A 443 -30.66 9.64 34.48
N ASP A 444 -30.07 8.58 33.93
CA ASP A 444 -29.92 8.34 32.51
C ASP A 444 -30.44 6.93 32.19
N GLY A 445 -31.53 6.85 31.43
CA GLY A 445 -32.21 5.58 31.16
C GLY A 445 -32.56 4.83 32.45
N GLY A 446 -31.89 3.69 32.67
CA GLY A 446 -32.04 2.86 33.87
C GLY A 446 -31.01 3.11 34.98
N ILE A 447 -30.09 4.06 34.80
CA ILE A 447 -28.95 4.32 35.69
C ILE A 447 -29.24 5.57 36.55
N ALA A 448 -29.20 5.43 37.87
CA ALA A 448 -29.29 6.57 38.78
C ALA A 448 -27.95 7.31 38.86
N LEU A 449 -27.98 8.64 38.70
CA LEU A 449 -26.83 9.54 38.82
C LEU A 449 -26.72 10.21 40.20
N THR A 450 -27.74 10.01 41.03
CA THR A 450 -27.79 10.38 42.45
C THR A 450 -28.06 9.14 43.29
N ASP A 451 -28.10 9.31 44.62
CA ASP A 451 -28.59 8.26 45.52
C ASP A 451 -29.99 7.76 45.13
N ALA A 452 -30.37 6.60 45.66
CA ALA A 452 -31.70 6.05 45.48
C ALA A 452 -32.77 7.08 45.82
N TRP A 453 -33.94 6.98 45.18
CA TRP A 453 -35.08 7.85 45.41
C TRP A 453 -35.28 8.12 46.93
N PRO A 454 -35.34 9.39 47.40
CA PRO A 454 -35.64 10.62 46.65
C PRO A 454 -34.45 11.35 46.00
N GLY A 455 -33.27 10.72 45.95
CA GLY A 455 -32.05 11.36 45.47
C GLY A 455 -31.30 12.08 46.57
N VAL A 456 -30.58 13.13 46.19
CA VAL A 456 -29.66 13.85 47.10
C VAL A 456 -30.29 15.15 47.59
N ALA A 457 -30.19 15.41 48.90
CA ALA A 457 -30.61 16.67 49.49
C ALA A 457 -29.72 17.81 48.96
N VAL A 458 -30.32 18.90 48.50
CA VAL A 458 -29.60 20.06 47.96
C VAL A 458 -29.72 21.23 48.93
N THR A 459 -28.60 21.59 49.56
CA THR A 459 -28.48 22.72 50.49
C THR A 459 -27.59 23.83 49.94
N ASP A 460 -26.81 23.55 48.90
CA ASP A 460 -25.92 24.52 48.27
C ASP A 460 -26.74 25.56 47.51
N THR A 461 -26.39 26.83 47.72
CA THR A 461 -27.11 27.97 47.12
C THR A 461 -26.16 28.98 46.52
N LYS A 462 -26.63 29.68 45.49
CA LYS A 462 -25.91 30.77 44.83
C LYS A 462 -26.88 31.91 44.51
N MET A 463 -26.44 33.15 44.65
CA MET A 463 -27.17 34.32 44.15
C MET A 463 -26.77 34.58 42.70
N VAL A 464 -27.74 34.69 41.79
CA VAL A 464 -27.52 34.99 40.37
C VAL A 464 -28.55 36.05 39.98
N LYS A 465 -28.10 37.22 39.49
CA LYS A 465 -28.95 38.37 39.14
C LYS A 465 -29.90 38.83 40.27
N GLY A 466 -29.45 38.75 41.52
CA GLY A 466 -30.26 39.11 42.70
C GLY A 466 -31.30 38.07 43.13
N GLU A 467 -31.38 36.95 42.43
CA GLU A 467 -32.27 35.83 42.73
C GLU A 467 -31.48 34.66 43.34
N LYS A 468 -32.09 33.95 44.30
CA LYS A 468 -31.44 32.81 44.97
C LYS A 468 -31.76 31.52 44.23
N PHE A 469 -30.72 30.73 43.94
CA PHE A 469 -30.82 29.41 43.31
C PHE A 469 -30.20 28.33 44.19
N TYR A 470 -30.86 27.18 44.29
CA TYR A 470 -30.24 25.93 44.74
C TYR A 470 -29.59 25.27 43.54
N TYR A 471 -28.42 24.67 43.72
CA TYR A 471 -27.70 24.10 42.59
C TYR A 471 -26.98 22.80 42.90
N ARG A 472 -26.74 22.02 41.83
CA ARG A 472 -25.86 20.85 41.87
C ARG A 472 -25.17 20.66 40.54
N THR A 473 -23.88 20.39 40.59
CA THR A 473 -23.06 20.07 39.42
C THR A 473 -23.00 18.56 39.21
N PHE A 474 -23.29 18.12 37.99
CA PHE A 474 -23.20 16.74 37.54
C PHE A 474 -22.00 16.59 36.61
N THR A 475 -21.22 15.53 36.81
CA THR A 475 -20.11 15.17 35.92
C THR A 475 -20.66 14.38 34.75
N LYS A 476 -20.29 14.78 33.54
CA LYS A 476 -20.71 14.18 32.27
C LYS A 476 -19.53 13.48 31.62
N PRO A 477 -19.68 12.23 31.15
CA PRO A 477 -18.64 11.54 30.41
C PRO A 477 -18.18 12.29 29.15
N THR A 478 -19.10 12.91 28.41
CA THR A 478 -18.84 13.65 27.17
C THR A 478 -19.60 14.98 27.14
N ALA A 479 -19.26 15.86 26.20
CA ALA A 479 -19.94 17.15 26.04
C ALA A 479 -21.42 16.99 25.62
N ASP A 480 -21.75 15.97 24.82
CA ASP A 480 -23.09 15.68 24.30
C ASP A 480 -23.91 14.74 25.21
N TYR A 481 -23.34 14.26 26.31
CA TYR A 481 -24.06 13.44 27.29
C TYR A 481 -25.31 14.16 27.79
N VAL A 482 -26.42 13.41 27.84
CA VAL A 482 -27.71 13.88 28.31
C VAL A 482 -28.14 13.10 29.54
N PHE A 483 -28.81 13.77 30.47
CA PHE A 483 -29.45 13.14 31.61
C PHE A 483 -30.79 13.79 31.91
N ASN A 484 -31.52 13.18 32.83
CA ASN A 484 -32.82 13.62 33.28
C ASN A 484 -32.76 13.95 34.77
N ILE A 485 -33.63 14.84 35.23
CA ILE A 485 -33.74 15.21 36.64
C ILE A 485 -35.19 15.44 37.05
N ILE A 486 -35.44 15.29 38.34
CA ILE A 486 -36.70 15.64 38.99
C ILE A 486 -36.39 16.32 40.34
N PHE A 487 -37.13 17.40 40.61
CA PHE A 487 -37.05 18.12 41.89
C PHE A 487 -38.15 17.61 42.81
N ASN A 488 -37.84 17.34 44.08
CA ASN A 488 -38.83 16.83 45.03
C ASN A 488 -38.53 17.22 46.48
N GLN A 489 -39.49 17.00 47.38
CA GLN A 489 -39.37 17.33 48.81
C GLN A 489 -38.96 16.15 49.71
N GLY A 490 -38.70 14.97 49.13
CA GLY A 490 -38.33 13.75 49.86
C GLY A 490 -39.51 13.02 50.52
N ASP A 491 -40.74 13.52 50.37
CA ASP A 491 -41.94 12.98 51.01
C ASP A 491 -42.79 12.07 50.10
N GLY A 492 -42.32 11.84 48.88
CA GLY A 492 -42.98 11.00 47.87
C GLY A 492 -44.28 11.58 47.29
N LYS A 493 -44.68 12.81 47.66
CA LYS A 493 -45.92 13.45 47.22
C LYS A 493 -45.67 14.70 46.41
N HIS A 494 -44.68 15.49 46.79
CA HIS A 494 -44.41 16.79 46.17
C HIS A 494 -43.17 16.72 45.30
N GLN A 495 -43.41 16.68 43.99
CA GLN A 495 -42.37 16.55 42.98
C GLN A 495 -42.73 17.31 41.70
N SER A 496 -41.71 17.67 40.94
CA SER A 496 -41.88 18.22 39.60
C SER A 496 -42.28 17.16 38.58
N VAL A 497 -42.68 17.62 37.39
CA VAL A 497 -42.57 16.81 36.17
C VAL A 497 -41.11 16.41 35.91
N ASP A 498 -40.94 15.34 35.15
CA ASP A 498 -39.62 14.86 34.74
C ASP A 498 -39.03 15.85 33.73
N ILE A 499 -37.79 16.26 33.95
CA ILE A 499 -37.06 17.17 33.08
C ILE A 499 -36.02 16.32 32.33
N THR A 500 -36.03 16.34 31.00
CA THR A 500 -35.23 15.42 30.18
C THR A 500 -34.27 16.15 29.25
N ASN A 501 -33.29 15.41 28.71
CA ASN A 501 -32.31 15.89 27.73
C ASN A 501 -31.40 17.04 28.22
N LEU A 502 -31.03 17.03 29.50
CA LEU A 502 -30.13 18.03 30.09
C LEU A 502 -28.70 17.76 29.69
N THR A 503 -28.04 18.75 29.07
CA THR A 503 -26.66 18.62 28.57
C THR A 503 -25.72 19.74 29.05
N LYS A 504 -26.25 20.83 29.60
CA LYS A 504 -25.49 22.04 29.96
C LYS A 504 -26.05 22.70 31.21
N ASP A 505 -25.37 23.73 31.69
CA ASP A 505 -25.87 24.57 32.77
C ASP A 505 -27.27 25.11 32.43
N THR A 506 -28.23 24.85 33.31
CA THR A 506 -29.65 25.11 33.04
C THR A 506 -30.31 25.65 34.31
N TYR A 507 -31.08 26.72 34.16
CA TYR A 507 -31.82 27.37 35.25
C TYR A 507 -33.31 27.07 35.13
N PHE A 508 -33.90 26.69 36.25
CA PHE A 508 -35.32 26.32 36.33
C PHE A 508 -36.07 27.13 37.37
N GLU A 509 -37.35 27.37 37.08
CA GLU A 509 -38.34 27.86 38.04
C GLU A 509 -39.52 26.89 38.07
N ILE A 510 -40.02 26.58 39.27
CA ILE A 510 -41.19 25.71 39.43
C ILE A 510 -42.46 26.52 39.69
N SER A 511 -43.56 26.05 39.13
CA SER A 511 -44.89 26.62 39.31
C SER A 511 -45.91 25.56 39.73
N SER A 512 -46.95 26.00 40.42
CA SER A 512 -48.00 25.14 40.97
C SER A 512 -49.02 24.72 39.91
N THR A 513 -49.31 23.41 39.85
CA THR A 513 -50.54 22.85 39.25
C THR A 513 -51.15 21.78 40.17
N THR A 514 -52.27 21.18 39.76
CA THR A 514 -53.10 20.27 40.57
C THR A 514 -52.48 18.91 40.94
N ASN A 515 -51.29 18.55 40.45
CA ASN A 515 -50.67 17.24 40.73
C ASN A 515 -49.14 17.29 40.88
N LYS A 516 -48.38 17.43 39.79
CA LYS A 516 -46.92 17.65 39.81
C LYS A 516 -46.61 19.13 39.58
N TYR A 517 -45.51 19.63 40.13
CA TYR A 517 -45.04 20.98 39.83
C TYR A 517 -44.59 21.05 38.36
N THR A 518 -45.04 22.06 37.64
CA THR A 518 -44.52 22.37 36.31
C THR A 518 -43.18 23.06 36.44
N VAL A 519 -42.31 22.84 35.46
CA VAL A 519 -40.96 23.39 35.43
C VAL A 519 -40.82 24.25 34.19
N THR A 520 -40.31 25.46 34.34
CA THR A 520 -39.98 26.37 33.25
C THR A 520 -38.47 26.51 33.16
N ASP A 521 -37.91 26.22 31.98
CA ASP A 521 -36.52 26.53 31.65
C ASP A 521 -36.39 28.06 31.48
N ILE A 522 -35.70 28.68 32.43
CA ILE A 522 -35.41 30.13 32.47
C ILE A 522 -33.95 30.42 32.14
N THR A 523 -33.23 29.46 31.55
CA THR A 523 -31.79 29.56 31.28
C THR A 523 -31.43 30.81 30.49
N SER A 524 -32.21 31.19 29.48
CA SER A 524 -31.94 32.41 28.69
C SER A 524 -31.97 33.71 29.50
N GLN A 525 -32.60 33.71 30.68
CA GLN A 525 -32.66 34.89 31.56
C GLN A 525 -31.42 34.97 32.48
N TYR A 526 -30.82 33.81 32.81
CA TYR A 526 -29.78 33.69 33.85
C TYR A 526 -28.45 33.10 33.36
N SER A 527 -28.38 32.57 32.14
CA SER A 527 -27.12 32.15 31.53
C SER A 527 -26.23 33.38 31.38
N SER A 528 -25.01 33.30 31.92
CA SER A 528 -24.00 34.35 31.77
C SER A 528 -23.80 34.67 30.29
N VAL A 529 -24.06 35.91 29.90
CA VAL A 529 -23.58 36.42 28.61
C VAL A 529 -22.07 36.54 28.76
N PHE A 530 -21.29 36.06 27.79
CA PHE A 530 -19.83 36.18 27.87
C PHE A 530 -19.45 37.67 27.92
N GLY A 531 -18.84 38.10 29.03
CA GLY A 531 -18.56 39.50 29.33
C GLY A 531 -19.55 40.20 30.28
N ASP A 532 -20.68 39.57 30.66
CA ASP A 532 -21.62 40.07 31.68
C ASP A 532 -21.10 39.68 33.07
N VAL A 533 -20.06 40.38 33.51
CA VAL A 533 -19.34 40.08 34.76
C VAL A 533 -20.13 40.55 35.99
N ASN A 534 -21.06 41.49 35.82
CA ASN A 534 -21.91 42.00 36.89
C ASN A 534 -23.24 41.20 37.02
N GLY A 535 -23.56 40.37 36.02
CA GLY A 535 -24.73 39.51 36.00
C GLY A 535 -26.04 40.25 35.76
N ASP A 536 -26.05 41.41 35.10
CA ASP A 536 -27.26 42.17 34.83
C ASP A 536 -27.94 41.81 33.50
N GLY A 537 -27.31 40.94 32.70
CA GLY A 537 -27.80 40.50 31.40
C GLY A 537 -27.39 41.36 30.22
N LYS A 538 -26.55 42.37 30.42
CA LYS A 538 -25.93 43.18 29.37
C LYS A 538 -24.41 43.03 29.44
N VAL A 539 -23.76 43.39 28.33
CA VAL A 539 -22.29 43.52 28.28
C VAL A 539 -22.00 44.98 27.97
N ASP A 540 -21.76 45.77 29.00
CA ASP A 540 -21.56 47.21 28.89
C ASP A 540 -20.51 47.75 29.88
N VAL A 541 -20.35 49.06 29.94
CA VAL A 541 -19.32 49.71 30.76
C VAL A 541 -19.47 49.44 32.26
N SER A 542 -20.67 49.05 32.72
CA SER A 542 -20.89 48.66 34.11
C SER A 542 -20.22 47.32 34.45
N ASP A 543 -20.04 46.43 33.47
CA ASP A 543 -19.23 45.21 33.61
C ASP A 543 -17.75 45.56 33.78
N VAL A 544 -17.24 46.50 32.98
CA VAL A 544 -15.84 46.96 33.09
C VAL A 544 -15.55 47.50 34.49
N THR A 545 -16.50 48.26 35.05
CA THR A 545 -16.38 48.79 36.42
C THR A 545 -16.32 47.67 37.45
N THR A 546 -17.15 46.64 37.28
CA THR A 546 -17.21 45.48 38.18
C THR A 546 -15.93 44.65 38.11
N LEU A 547 -15.40 44.42 36.91
CA LEU A 547 -14.15 43.70 36.68
C LEU A 547 -12.93 44.47 37.25
N ILE A 548 -12.91 45.80 37.11
CA ILE A 548 -11.86 46.63 37.74
C ILE A 548 -11.94 46.57 39.26
N ASN A 549 -13.13 46.64 39.84
CA ASN A 549 -13.31 46.54 41.29
C ASN A 549 -12.89 45.17 41.84
N ALA A 550 -13.08 44.11 41.04
CA ALA A 550 -12.59 42.76 41.32
C ALA A 550 -11.07 42.71 41.36
N ILE A 551 -10.38 43.22 40.34
CA ILE A 551 -8.90 43.32 40.31
C ILE A 551 -8.37 44.10 41.52
N LEU A 552 -9.07 45.16 41.92
CA LEU A 552 -8.69 45.98 43.08
C LEU A 552 -9.07 45.35 44.43
N SER A 553 -9.72 44.17 44.44
CA SER A 553 -10.22 43.49 45.65
C SER A 553 -11.14 44.37 46.51
N THR A 554 -11.89 45.26 45.88
CA THR A 554 -12.77 46.23 46.56
C THR A 554 -14.21 45.75 46.73
N SER A 555 -14.55 44.60 46.13
CA SER A 555 -15.85 43.92 46.23
C SER A 555 -15.67 42.41 46.14
N THR A 556 -16.68 41.62 46.57
CA THR A 556 -16.73 40.16 46.34
C THR A 556 -17.19 39.88 44.91
N TYR A 557 -16.50 38.98 44.20
CA TYR A 557 -16.79 38.63 42.80
C TYR A 557 -16.67 37.12 42.56
N ASP A 558 -17.27 36.64 41.46
CA ASP A 558 -17.10 35.27 40.98
C ASP A 558 -15.86 35.23 40.08
N GLU A 559 -14.77 34.62 40.58
CA GLU A 559 -13.49 34.51 39.85
C GLU A 559 -13.67 33.90 38.46
N LYS A 560 -14.62 32.96 38.28
CA LYS A 560 -14.90 32.34 36.97
C LYS A 560 -15.61 33.24 35.98
N MET A 561 -16.30 34.27 36.46
CA MET A 561 -16.96 35.27 35.59
C MET A 561 -16.00 36.39 35.22
N CYS A 562 -14.96 36.61 36.02
CA CYS A 562 -14.01 37.70 35.84
C CYS A 562 -12.77 37.30 35.01
N ASP A 563 -12.39 36.02 35.03
CA ASP A 563 -11.36 35.45 34.14
C ASP A 563 -11.96 35.21 32.74
N LEU A 564 -11.89 36.24 31.89
CA LEU A 564 -12.47 36.24 30.55
C LEU A 564 -11.52 35.60 29.53
N ASN A 565 -10.23 35.51 29.83
CA ASN A 565 -9.22 34.94 28.95
C ASN A 565 -8.95 33.44 29.23
N GLY A 566 -9.39 32.93 30.38
CA GLY A 566 -9.28 31.53 30.81
C GLY A 566 -7.88 31.14 31.31
N ASP A 567 -7.04 32.10 31.71
CA ASP A 567 -5.66 31.86 32.15
C ASP A 567 -5.52 31.62 33.66
N GLY A 568 -6.63 31.71 34.39
CA GLY A 568 -6.70 31.49 35.83
C GLY A 568 -6.36 32.71 36.69
N ASN A 569 -6.07 33.87 36.09
CA ASN A 569 -5.83 35.14 36.79
C ASN A 569 -6.87 36.18 36.37
N VAL A 570 -7.34 36.99 37.32
CA VAL A 570 -8.23 38.13 37.05
C VAL A 570 -7.38 39.40 37.03
N ASP A 571 -7.08 39.91 35.83
CA ASP A 571 -6.20 41.06 35.66
C ASP A 571 -6.56 42.00 34.49
N ALA A 572 -5.67 42.94 34.17
CA ALA A 572 -5.91 43.94 33.13
C ALA A 572 -6.11 43.34 31.72
N SER A 573 -5.67 42.11 31.49
CA SER A 573 -5.89 41.40 30.24
C SER A 573 -7.37 41.02 30.05
N ASP A 574 -8.08 40.64 31.12
CA ASP A 574 -9.52 40.40 31.09
C ASP A 574 -10.30 41.68 30.81
N VAL A 575 -9.87 42.80 31.39
CA VAL A 575 -10.44 44.13 31.11
C VAL A 575 -10.32 44.47 29.63
N THR A 576 -9.22 44.08 28.99
CA THR A 576 -8.99 44.33 27.57
C THR A 576 -9.96 43.51 26.70
N ILE A 577 -10.24 42.26 27.06
CA ILE A 577 -11.24 41.43 26.39
C ILE A 577 -12.63 42.04 26.52
N LEU A 578 -12.98 42.47 27.74
CA LEU A 578 -14.29 43.07 28.02
C LEU A 578 -14.51 44.37 27.24
N ILE A 579 -13.52 45.27 27.22
CA ILE A 579 -13.58 46.50 26.43
C ILE A 579 -13.70 46.18 24.93
N THR A 580 -12.99 45.14 24.46
CA THR A 580 -13.06 44.72 23.05
C THR A 580 -14.45 44.21 22.69
N LEU A 581 -15.10 43.44 23.58
CA LEU A 581 -16.47 42.96 23.41
C LEU A 581 -17.45 44.12 23.27
N ILE A 582 -17.39 45.09 24.19
CA ILE A 582 -18.26 46.28 24.21
C ILE A 582 -18.04 47.17 22.98
N SER A 583 -16.80 47.25 22.47
CA SER A 583 -16.49 48.09 21.29
C SER A 583 -17.01 47.52 19.96
N LYS A 584 -17.40 46.23 19.93
CA LYS A 584 -17.86 45.52 18.73
C LYS A 584 -19.37 45.29 18.69
N SER A 585 -20.06 45.46 19.83
CA SER A 585 -21.52 45.51 19.97
C SER A 585 -22.07 46.90 19.66
#